data_AF-A0A3D4HJZ8-F1
#
_entry.id   AF-A0A3D4HJZ8-F1
#
_cell.length_a   1.000
_cell.length_b   1.000
_cell.length_c   1.000
_cell.angle_alpha   90.00
_cell.angle_beta   90.00
_cell.angle_gamma   90.00
#
_symmetry.space_group_name_H-M   'P 1'
#
loop_
_entity.id
_entity.type
_entity.pdbx_description
1 polymer ?
#
loop_
_entity_poly.entity_id
_entity_poly.type
_entity_poly.pdbx_seq_one_letter_code
_entity_poly.pdbx_strand_id
1 'polypeptide(L)'
;GIAVTAPPRMKEMLDALRVSRGDVLVVEDEAILAEQERLALEEGLLVEPTAAAAPAAERMLRGAGVISPGDTVVVPLTGSGLKKAPPRRPKKQASPEEGRPLFDNSGRRIRG
;
A
#
# COMPACT_ATOMS: atom_id res chain seq x y z
N GLY A 1 -7.37 -14.47 3.38
CA GLY A 1 -7.71 -13.04 3.37
C GLY A 1 -8.24 -12.66 4.74
N ILE A 2 -8.38 -11.37 5.00
CA ILE A 2 -8.78 -10.85 6.32
C ILE A 2 -10.29 -10.68 6.51
N ALA A 3 -11.09 -10.77 5.43
CA ALA A 3 -12.55 -10.76 5.49
C ALA A 3 -13.10 -12.14 5.91
N VAL A 4 -13.10 -12.41 7.21
CA VAL A 4 -13.60 -13.67 7.80
C VAL A 4 -14.61 -13.34 8.88
N THR A 5 -15.86 -13.79 8.72
CA THR A 5 -16.96 -13.49 9.65
C THR A 5 -16.83 -14.19 11.00
N ALA A 6 -16.24 -15.40 11.01
CA ALA A 6 -15.96 -16.17 12.23
C ALA A 6 -14.48 -16.62 12.23
N PRO A 7 -13.53 -15.73 12.60
CA PRO A 7 -12.12 -16.06 12.58
C PRO A 7 -11.80 -17.20 13.56
N PRO A 8 -11.01 -18.21 13.15
CA PRO A 8 -10.78 -19.43 13.94
C PRO A 8 -10.03 -19.16 15.25
N ARG A 9 -9.35 -18.01 15.36
CA ARG A 9 -8.58 -17.58 16.53
C ARG A 9 -9.19 -16.37 17.25
N MET A 10 -10.53 -16.28 17.24
CA MET A 10 -11.26 -15.15 17.83
C MET A 10 -10.89 -14.93 19.30
N LYS A 11 -10.75 -16.00 20.09
CA LYS A 11 -10.43 -15.89 21.51
C LYS A 11 -9.05 -15.26 21.71
N GLU A 12 -8.05 -15.73 20.97
CA GLU A 12 -6.68 -15.22 21.03
C GLU A 12 -6.59 -13.76 20.58
N MET A 13 -7.37 -13.37 19.56
CA MET A 13 -7.47 -11.98 19.11
C MET A 13 -8.02 -11.07 20.22
N LEU A 14 -9.11 -11.48 20.88
CA LEU A 14 -9.69 -10.70 22.00
C LEU A 14 -8.76 -10.65 23.21
N ASP A 15 -8.08 -11.75 23.52
CA ASP A 15 -7.10 -11.78 24.62
C ASP A 15 -5.92 -10.85 24.33
N ALA A 16 -5.41 -10.84 23.09
CA ALA A 16 -4.34 -9.92 22.67
C ALA A 16 -4.76 -8.45 22.82
N LEU A 17 -5.97 -8.08 22.38
CA LEU A 17 -6.50 -6.71 22.53
C LEU A 17 -6.58 -6.28 24.00
N ARG A 18 -7.06 -7.18 24.89
CA ARG A 18 -7.16 -6.88 26.33
C ARG A 18 -5.79 -6.69 26.97
N VAL A 19 -4.84 -7.59 26.67
CA VAL A 19 -3.49 -7.55 27.25
C VAL A 19 -2.71 -6.33 26.76
N SER A 20 -2.81 -6.00 25.48
CA SER A 20 -2.13 -4.83 24.91
C SER A 20 -2.84 -3.51 25.20
N ARG A 21 -4.09 -3.55 25.70
CA ARG A 21 -5.02 -2.41 25.72
C ARG A 21 -5.15 -1.76 24.33
N GLY A 22 -5.13 -2.60 23.30
CA GLY A 22 -5.26 -2.21 21.91
C GLY A 22 -6.72 -2.01 21.50
N ASP A 23 -6.89 -1.61 20.24
CA ASP A 23 -8.20 -1.33 19.65
C ASP A 23 -8.34 -1.99 18.27
N VAL A 24 -9.55 -1.93 17.71
CA VAL A 24 -9.90 -2.45 16.40
C VAL A 24 -10.48 -1.32 15.56
N LEU A 25 -10.01 -1.18 14.32
CA LEU A 25 -10.66 -0.32 13.32
C LEU A 25 -11.10 -1.11 12.09
N VAL A 26 -12.04 -0.52 11.37
CA VAL A 26 -12.47 -0.96 10.04
C VAL A 26 -11.81 -0.07 8.99
N VAL A 27 -11.33 -0.69 7.91
CA VAL A 27 -10.75 0.00 6.76
C VAL A 27 -11.51 -0.44 5.52
N GLU A 28 -11.98 0.54 4.75
CA GLU A 28 -12.70 0.30 3.50
C GLU A 28 -11.76 -0.18 2.39
N ASP A 29 -12.29 -0.99 1.47
CA ASP A 29 -11.53 -1.60 0.37
C ASP A 29 -10.83 -0.53 -0.49
N GLU A 30 -11.47 0.62 -0.74
CA GLU A 30 -10.88 1.72 -1.49
C GLU A 30 -9.61 2.27 -0.84
N ALA A 31 -9.60 2.39 0.49
CA ALA A 31 -8.44 2.84 1.24
C ALA A 31 -7.31 1.79 1.21
N ILE A 32 -7.67 0.50 1.29
CA ILE A 32 -6.73 -0.61 1.18
C ILE A 32 -6.03 -0.58 -0.19
N LEU A 33 -6.80 -0.43 -1.28
CA LEU A 33 -6.25 -0.39 -2.64
C LEU A 33 -5.41 0.86 -2.90
N ALA A 34 -5.83 2.02 -2.40
CA ALA A 34 -5.08 3.25 -2.50
C ALA A 34 -3.72 3.15 -1.77
N GLU A 35 -3.70 2.57 -0.57
CA GLU A 35 -2.47 2.37 0.17
C GLU A 35 -1.57 1.30 -0.46
N GLN A 36 -2.14 0.22 -1.02
CA GLN A 36 -1.39 -0.77 -1.77
C GLN A 36 -0.63 -0.12 -2.95
N GLU A 37 -1.31 0.75 -3.70
CA GLU A 37 -0.68 1.51 -4.78
C GLU A 37 0.40 2.45 -4.25
N ARG A 38 0.12 3.18 -3.18
CA ARG A 38 1.05 4.11 -2.55
C ARG A 38 2.34 3.41 -2.11
N LEU A 39 2.23 2.30 -1.38
CA LEU A 39 3.38 1.50 -0.94
C LEU A 39 4.26 1.06 -2.12
N ALA A 40 3.65 0.67 -3.23
CA ALA A 40 4.39 0.25 -4.42
C ALA A 40 5.10 1.43 -5.11
N LEU A 41 4.45 2.59 -5.22
CA LEU A 41 4.96 3.75 -5.96
C LEU A 41 5.94 4.62 -5.16
N GLU A 42 5.69 4.80 -3.86
CA GLU A 42 6.43 5.72 -3.00
C GLU A 42 7.50 5.01 -2.18
N GLU A 43 7.20 3.81 -1.66
CA GLU A 43 8.09 3.07 -0.76
C GLU A 43 8.84 1.92 -1.46
N GLY A 44 8.45 1.59 -2.71
CA GLY A 44 8.99 0.43 -3.42
C GLY A 44 8.57 -0.93 -2.84
N LEU A 45 7.51 -0.95 -2.05
CA LEU A 45 7.02 -2.14 -1.34
C LEU A 45 5.83 -2.76 -2.07
N LEU A 46 6.10 -3.83 -2.82
CA LEU A 46 5.07 -4.55 -3.58
C LEU A 46 4.34 -5.59 -2.71
N VAL A 47 3.16 -5.23 -2.19
CA VAL A 47 2.33 -6.09 -1.33
C VAL A 47 1.03 -6.52 -2.02
N GLU A 48 0.43 -7.61 -1.55
CA GLU A 48 -0.94 -7.98 -1.96
C GLU A 48 -1.98 -7.15 -1.20
N PRO A 49 -3.23 -7.01 -1.69
CA PRO A 49 -4.20 -6.07 -1.13
C PRO A 49 -4.40 -6.19 0.39
N THR A 50 -4.58 -7.39 0.95
CA THR A 50 -4.89 -7.51 2.39
C THR A 50 -3.70 -7.15 3.29
N ALA A 51 -2.48 -7.20 2.79
CA ALA A 51 -1.28 -6.74 3.49
C ALA A 51 -1.17 -5.20 3.54
N ALA A 52 -1.91 -4.48 2.71
CA ALA A 52 -1.99 -3.01 2.74
C ALA A 52 -3.03 -2.48 3.75
N ALA A 53 -3.87 -3.35 4.36
CA ALA A 53 -4.90 -2.91 5.30
C ALA A 53 -4.34 -2.27 6.57
N ALA A 54 -3.30 -2.86 7.17
CA ALA A 54 -2.67 -2.29 8.37
C ALA A 54 -1.90 -0.99 8.08
N PRO A 55 -1.17 -0.85 6.96
CA PRO A 55 -0.62 0.45 6.53
C PRO A 55 -1.70 1.52 6.30
N ALA A 56 -2.84 1.16 5.70
CA ALA A 56 -3.92 2.10 5.45
C ALA A 56 -4.53 2.62 6.76
N ALA A 57 -4.73 1.70 7.72
CA ALA A 57 -5.15 2.02 9.07
C ALA A 57 -4.17 2.97 9.79
N GLU A 58 -2.87 2.70 9.69
CA GLU A 58 -1.82 3.52 10.30
C GLU A 58 -1.89 4.97 9.79
N ARG A 59 -2.07 5.13 8.47
CA ARG A 59 -2.19 6.44 7.83
C ARG A 59 -3.46 7.18 8.27
N MET A 60 -4.58 6.46 8.43
CA MET A 60 -5.82 7.02 8.99
C MET A 60 -5.62 7.50 10.44
N LEU A 61 -4.97 6.70 11.28
CA LEU A 61 -4.71 7.03 12.68
C LEU A 61 -3.74 8.21 12.83
N ARG A 62 -2.74 8.34 11.96
CA ARG A 62 -1.89 9.53 11.89
C ARG A 62 -2.69 10.77 11.46
N GLY A 63 -3.53 10.64 10.43
CA GLY A 63 -4.40 11.72 9.95
C GLY A 63 -5.38 12.19 11.02
N ALA A 64 -5.83 11.29 11.89
CA ALA A 64 -6.70 11.58 13.03
C ALA A 64 -5.94 12.07 14.28
N GLY A 65 -4.60 12.10 14.26
CA GLY A 65 -3.77 12.50 15.40
C GLY A 65 -3.71 11.49 16.55
N VAL A 66 -4.20 10.26 16.35
CA VAL A 66 -4.11 9.17 17.34
C VAL A 66 -2.68 8.66 17.44
N ILE A 67 -1.99 8.54 16.29
CA ILE A 67 -0.56 8.25 16.23
C ILE A 67 0.17 9.57 16.01
N SER A 68 1.05 9.93 16.95
CA SER A 68 1.83 11.15 16.91
C SER A 68 3.05 11.03 15.97
N PRO A 69 3.59 12.15 15.45
CA PRO A 69 4.81 12.13 14.64
C PRO A 69 6.04 11.55 15.35
N GLY A 70 6.07 11.61 16.68
CA GLY A 70 7.15 11.05 17.51
C GLY A 70 6.99 9.56 17.83
N ASP A 71 5.85 8.94 17.50
CA ASP A 71 5.59 7.54 17.84
C ASP A 71 6.36 6.61 16.90
N THR A 72 7.02 5.62 17.49
CA THR A 72 7.62 4.51 16.73
C THR A 72 6.56 3.44 16.49
N VAL A 73 6.21 3.22 15.22
CA VAL A 73 5.17 2.28 14.81
C VAL A 73 5.78 1.19 13.94
N VAL A 74 5.39 -0.06 14.20
CA VAL A 74 5.76 -1.22 13.37
C VAL A 74 4.49 -1.78 12.74
N VAL A 75 4.48 -1.86 11.41
CA VAL A 75 3.35 -2.39 10.63
C VAL A 75 3.80 -3.63 9.85
N PRO A 76 3.27 -4.83 10.13
CA PRO A 76 3.66 -6.04 9.43
C PRO A 76 3.02 -6.11 8.04
N LEU A 77 3.85 -6.33 7.01
CA LEU A 77 3.40 -6.58 5.63
C LEU A 77 3.32 -8.08 5.39
N THR A 78 2.14 -8.66 5.56
CA THR A 78 1.95 -10.12 5.68
C THR A 78 1.94 -10.89 4.36
N GLY A 79 1.98 -10.21 3.21
CA GLY A 79 1.83 -10.85 1.91
C GLY A 79 2.48 -10.08 0.77
N SER A 80 3.18 -10.81 -0.11
CA SER A 80 3.82 -10.26 -1.31
C SER A 80 2.82 -10.01 -2.44
N GLY A 81 2.98 -8.88 -3.13
CA GLY A 81 2.19 -8.51 -4.31
C GLY A 81 2.52 -9.32 -5.56
N LEU A 82 3.49 -10.25 -5.52
CA LEU A 82 3.67 -11.23 -6.60
C LEU A 82 2.46 -12.15 -6.76
N LYS A 83 1.65 -12.33 -5.70
CA LYS A 83 0.40 -13.11 -5.77
C LYS A 83 -0.73 -12.32 -6.44
N LYS A 84 -0.83 -11.03 -6.13
CA LYS A 84 -1.80 -10.07 -6.66
C LYS A 84 -1.18 -8.68 -6.61
N ALA A 85 -0.74 -8.18 -7.76
CA ALA A 85 -0.15 -6.85 -7.87
C ALA A 85 -1.25 -5.77 -7.77
N PRO A 86 -0.93 -4.55 -7.32
CA PRO A 86 -1.83 -3.41 -7.41
C PRO A 86 -2.24 -3.19 -8.89
N PRO A 87 -3.44 -2.63 -9.13
CA PRO A 87 -3.89 -2.35 -10.48
C PRO A 87 -2.88 -1.47 -11.21
N ARG A 88 -2.54 -1.83 -12.45
CA ARG A 88 -1.67 -0.99 -13.28
C ARG A 88 -2.41 0.31 -13.58
N ARG A 89 -1.82 1.46 -13.22
CA ARG A 89 -2.26 2.72 -13.80
C ARG A 89 -2.20 2.64 -15.32
N PRO A 90 -3.22 3.11 -16.03
CA PRO A 90 -3.11 3.29 -17.47
C PRO A 90 -1.91 4.20 -17.73
N LYS A 91 -1.06 3.82 -18.69
CA LYS A 91 0.04 4.69 -19.12
C LYS A 91 -0.58 6.03 -19.49
N LYS A 92 -0.17 7.11 -18.81
CA LYS A 92 -0.40 8.46 -19.33
C LYS A 92 0.23 8.46 -20.72
N GLN A 93 -0.57 8.58 -21.77
CA GLN A 93 -0.03 8.68 -23.12
C GLN A 93 0.91 9.89 -23.09
N ALA A 94 2.19 9.66 -23.40
CA ALA A 94 3.12 10.75 -23.60
C ALA A 94 2.50 11.68 -24.65
N SER A 95 2.51 12.97 -24.37
CA SER A 95 2.06 13.94 -25.36
C SER A 95 2.93 13.79 -26.62
N PRO A 96 2.39 14.03 -27.84
CA PRO A 96 3.15 13.85 -29.09
C PRO A 96 4.50 14.60 -29.13
N GLU A 97 4.68 15.62 -28.30
CA GLU A 97 5.93 16.38 -28.20
C GLU A 97 7.00 15.75 -27.29
N GLU A 98 6.65 14.83 -26.39
CA GLU A 98 7.59 14.16 -25.47
C GLU A 98 8.31 12.95 -26.10
N GLY A 99 8.02 12.66 -27.38
CA GLY A 99 8.41 11.42 -28.05
C GLY A 99 9.57 11.50 -29.05
N ARG A 100 10.35 12.59 -29.10
CA ARG A 100 11.56 12.58 -29.95
C ARG A 100 12.61 11.71 -29.27
N PRO A 101 13.01 10.55 -29.82
CA PRO A 101 14.03 9.74 -29.21
C PRO A 101 15.32 10.56 -29.12
N LEU A 102 15.99 10.52 -27.96
CA LEU A 102 17.25 11.24 -27.76
C LEU A 102 18.35 10.77 -28.71
N PHE A 103 18.20 9.57 -29.27
CA PHE A 103 19.17 8.92 -30.15
C PHE A 103 18.50 8.34 -31.40
N ASP A 104 19.21 8.35 -32.52
CA ASP A 104 18.80 7.68 -33.75
C ASP A 104 19.03 6.16 -33.67
N ASN A 105 18.57 5.42 -34.69
CA ASN A 105 18.73 3.95 -34.77
C ASN A 105 20.20 3.50 -34.90
N SER A 106 21.14 4.44 -35.08
CA SER A 106 22.59 4.19 -35.05
C SER A 106 23.24 4.56 -33.71
N GLY A 107 22.44 4.95 -32.70
CA GLY A 107 22.90 5.31 -31.36
C GLY A 107 23.48 6.73 -31.26
N ARG A 108 23.34 7.58 -32.29
CA ARG A 108 23.82 8.97 -32.24
C ARG A 108 22.76 9.89 -31.66
N ARG A 109 23.18 10.81 -30.79
CA ARG A 109 22.27 11.77 -30.18
C ARG A 109 21.66 12.67 -31.26
N ILE A 110 20.33 12.73 -31.34
CA ILE A 110 19.62 13.61 -32.26
C ILE A 110 19.84 15.04 -31.74
N ARG A 111 20.52 15.88 -32.52
CA ARG A 111 20.69 17.30 -32.18
C ARG A 111 19.32 17.98 -32.32
N GLY A 112 18.93 18.73 -31.29
CA GLY A 112 17.71 19.53 -31.27
C GLY A 112 17.72 20.64 -32.29
#